data_AF-A0A7W8M432-F1
#
_entry.id   AF-A0A7W8M432-F1
#
_cell.length_a   1.000
_cell.length_b   1.000
_cell.length_c   1.000
_cell.angle_alpha   90.00
_cell.angle_beta   90.00
_cell.angle_gamma   90.00
#
_symmetry.space_group_name_H-M   'P 1'
#
loop_
_entity.id
_entity.type
_entity.pdbx_description
1 polymer ?
#
loop_
_entity_poly.entity_id
_entity_poly.type
_entity_poly.pdbx_seq_one_letter_code
_entity_poly.pdbx_strand_id
1 'polypeptide(L)'
;MVCTYEEYLKQPKAITFGKMQIFHAEMLAEIGADTEALELYDELMKVATRYAAIRANWLLLSREEKSEQDSGRTSCHNSVITHFNMLVRYLKQQGKAAAWRDELGYEEDNPYNRKAIGDFACYLAFVNGINAR
;
A
#
# COMPACT_ATOMS: atom_id res chain seq x y z
N MET A 1 23.38 -3.84 3.80
CA MET A 1 23.22 -2.80 2.76
C MET A 1 22.45 -1.65 3.39
N VAL A 2 22.99 -0.43 3.36
CA VAL A 2 22.26 0.75 3.82
C VAL A 2 21.27 1.13 2.72
N CYS A 3 19.98 1.18 3.04
CA CYS A 3 18.96 1.62 2.10
C CYS A 3 18.65 3.09 2.37
N THR A 4 18.67 3.91 1.33
CA THR A 4 18.26 5.31 1.41
C THR A 4 17.02 5.55 0.56
N TYR A 5 16.34 6.66 0.83
CA TYR A 5 15.17 7.06 0.07
C TYR A 5 15.53 7.41 -1.38
N GLU A 6 16.72 7.97 -1.60
CA GLU A 6 17.24 8.32 -2.93
C GLU A 6 17.46 7.07 -3.80
N GLU A 7 17.88 5.95 -3.21
CA GLU A 7 18.01 4.69 -3.94
C GLU A 7 16.67 4.04 -4.27
N TYR A 8 15.67 4.23 -3.40
CA TYR A 8 14.30 3.84 -3.69
C TYR A 8 13.74 4.61 -4.90
N LEU A 9 14.00 5.92 -5.00
CA LEU A 9 13.49 6.74 -6.10
C LEU A 9 14.02 6.33 -7.49
N LYS A 10 15.12 5.58 -7.56
CA LYS A 10 15.65 5.03 -8.81
C LYS A 10 14.90 3.78 -9.30
N GLN A 11 14.03 3.20 -8.47
CA GLN A 11 13.28 2.00 -8.83
C GLN A 11 12.17 2.33 -9.85
N PRO A 12 11.85 1.41 -10.78
CA PRO A 12 10.73 1.62 -11.69
C PRO A 12 9.41 1.79 -10.92
N LYS A 13 8.62 2.80 -11.31
CA LYS A 13 7.35 3.16 -10.65
C LYS A 13 7.48 3.54 -9.17
N ALA A 14 8.67 3.94 -8.71
CA ALA A 14 8.81 4.56 -7.40
C ALA A 14 7.90 5.79 -7.27
N ILE A 15 7.24 5.92 -6.12
CA ILE A 15 6.31 7.01 -5.84
C ILE A 15 7.01 7.97 -4.87
N THR A 16 7.02 9.26 -5.17
CA THR A 16 7.60 10.23 -4.24
C THR A 16 6.74 10.32 -2.96
N PHE A 17 7.35 10.70 -1.84
CA PHE A 17 6.66 10.82 -0.57
C PHE A 17 5.53 11.86 -0.67
N GLY A 18 5.79 12.98 -1.34
CA GLY A 18 4.77 14.00 -1.64
C GLY A 18 3.61 13.44 -2.47
N LYS A 19 3.87 12.56 -3.44
CA LYS A 19 2.80 11.92 -4.21
C LYS A 19 2.00 10.92 -3.37
N MET A 20 2.65 10.16 -2.49
CA MET A 20 1.95 9.30 -1.53
C MET A 20 1.08 10.11 -0.56
N GLN A 21 1.53 11.29 -0.11
CA GLN A 21 0.73 12.20 0.70
C GLN A 21 -0.53 12.67 -0.05
N ILE A 22 -0.41 13.01 -1.33
CA ILE A 22 -1.55 13.39 -2.18
C ILE A 22 -2.55 12.23 -2.27
N PHE A 23 -2.09 11.01 -2.60
CA PHE A 23 -2.97 9.83 -2.69
C PHE A 23 -3.70 9.55 -1.37
N HIS A 24 -2.99 9.67 -0.25
CA HIS A 24 -3.60 9.44 1.06
C HIS A 24 -4.63 10.52 1.41
N ALA A 25 -4.35 11.79 1.12
CA ALA A 25 -5.29 12.88 1.34
C ALA A 25 -6.56 12.74 0.47
N GLU A 26 -6.41 12.40 -0.82
CA GLU A 26 -7.54 12.14 -1.73
C GLU A 26 -8.39 10.97 -1.26
N MET A 27 -7.74 9.86 -0.86
CA MET A 27 -8.43 8.69 -0.30
C MET A 27 -9.24 9.06 0.95
N LEU A 28 -8.65 9.75 1.91
CA LEU A 28 -9.33 10.16 3.15
C LEU A 28 -10.47 11.15 2.88
N ALA A 29 -10.31 12.06 1.93
CA ALA A 29 -11.37 13.00 1.53
C ALA A 29 -12.58 12.28 0.93
N GLU A 30 -12.36 11.21 0.17
CA GLU A 30 -13.44 10.41 -0.41
C GLU A 30 -14.12 9.49 0.61
N ILE A 31 -13.35 8.93 1.56
CA ILE A 31 -13.89 8.17 2.71
C ILE A 31 -14.77 9.09 3.57
N GLY A 32 -14.27 10.27 3.93
CA GLY A 32 -15.00 11.24 4.76
C GLY A 32 -15.48 10.61 6.08
N ALA A 33 -16.80 10.64 6.29
CA ALA A 33 -17.47 10.07 7.48
C ALA A 33 -18.36 8.86 7.13
N ASP A 34 -18.19 8.26 5.95
CA ASP A 34 -18.89 7.05 5.53
C ASP A 34 -18.40 5.86 6.37
N THR A 35 -19.29 5.28 7.16
CA THR A 35 -18.96 4.23 8.13
C THR A 35 -18.43 2.97 7.48
N GLU A 36 -19.02 2.55 6.37
CA GLU A 36 -18.63 1.36 5.62
C GLU A 36 -17.29 1.59 4.91
N ALA A 37 -17.03 2.80 4.39
CA ALA A 37 -15.72 3.16 3.85
C ALA A 37 -14.63 3.16 4.94
N LEU A 38 -14.95 3.64 6.14
CA LEU A 38 -14.04 3.61 7.30
C LEU A 38 -13.72 2.17 7.72
N GLU A 39 -14.71 1.29 7.77
CA GLU A 39 -14.49 -0.14 8.05
C GLU A 39 -13.57 -0.80 6.99
N LEU A 40 -13.80 -0.51 5.71
CA LEU A 40 -12.94 -1.00 4.63
C LEU A 40 -11.52 -0.46 4.72
N TYR A 41 -11.37 0.80 5.14
CA TYR A 41 -10.08 1.42 5.39
C TYR A 41 -9.37 0.77 6.59
N ASP A 42 -10.08 0.47 7.68
CA ASP A 42 -9.51 -0.22 8.84
C ASP A 42 -8.99 -1.62 8.48
N GLU A 43 -9.75 -2.38 7.69
CA GLU A 43 -9.29 -3.68 7.18
C GLU A 43 -8.07 -3.54 6.27
N LEU A 44 -8.06 -2.54 5.38
CA LEU A 44 -6.88 -2.20 4.57
C LEU A 44 -5.67 -1.88 5.45
N MET A 45 -5.84 -1.10 6.52
CA MET A 45 -4.77 -0.72 7.44
C MET A 45 -4.19 -1.93 8.19
N LYS A 46 -5.03 -2.90 8.59
CA LYS A 46 -4.57 -4.16 9.20
C LYS A 46 -3.66 -4.94 8.26
N VAL A 47 -4.07 -5.13 7.01
CA VAL A 47 -3.27 -5.89 6.03
C VAL A 47 -2.04 -5.12 5.55
N ALA A 48 -2.13 -3.80 5.40
CA ALA A 48 -1.01 -2.94 5.03
C ALA A 48 0.08 -2.93 6.11
N THR A 49 -0.31 -2.84 7.38
CA THR A 49 0.62 -2.88 8.52
C THR A 49 1.35 -4.23 8.59
N ARG A 50 0.62 -5.34 8.45
CA ARG A 50 1.22 -6.68 8.39
C ARG A 50 2.20 -6.80 7.22
N TYR A 51 1.82 -6.32 6.04
CA TYR A 51 2.69 -6.35 4.86
C TYR A 51 3.94 -5.49 5.05
N ALA A 52 3.80 -4.30 5.63
CA ALA A 52 4.91 -3.39 5.90
C ALA A 52 5.92 -4.02 6.87
N ALA A 53 5.47 -4.73 7.90
CA ALA A 53 6.34 -5.47 8.80
C ALA A 53 7.16 -6.56 8.06
N ILE A 54 6.50 -7.35 7.20
CA ILE A 54 7.19 -8.35 6.36
C ILE A 54 8.24 -7.67 5.47
N ARG A 55 7.88 -6.55 4.83
CA ARG A 55 8.75 -5.85 3.88
C ARG A 55 9.95 -5.19 4.56
N ALA A 56 9.76 -4.61 5.74
CA ALA A 56 10.83 -4.03 6.54
C ALA A 56 11.85 -5.09 6.99
N ASN A 57 11.35 -6.28 7.38
CA ASN A 57 12.22 -7.40 7.76
C ASN A 57 12.92 -8.06 6.57
N TRP A 58 12.38 -7.95 5.36
CA TRP A 58 12.87 -8.68 4.18
C TRP A 58 14.38 -8.54 3.94
N LEU A 59 14.95 -7.36 4.15
CA LEU A 59 16.38 -7.13 3.91
C LEU A 59 17.29 -7.68 5.02
N LEU A 60 16.71 -8.05 6.17
CA LEU A 60 17.41 -8.65 7.30
C LEU A 60 17.51 -10.17 7.21
N LEU A 61 16.65 -10.79 6.40
CA LEU A 61 16.58 -12.24 6.23
C LEU A 61 17.71 -12.78 5.34
N SER A 62 18.20 -13.97 5.71
CA SER A 62 19.02 -14.85 4.87
C SER A 62 18.28 -15.27 3.59
N ARG A 63 18.98 -15.96 2.70
CA ARG A 63 18.38 -16.44 1.46
C ARG A 63 17.35 -17.54 1.72
N GLU A 64 17.66 -18.43 2.66
CA GLU A 64 16.85 -19.56 3.08
C GLU A 64 15.54 -19.04 3.71
N GLU A 65 15.63 -18.12 4.67
CA GLU A 65 14.46 -17.49 5.30
C GLU A 65 13.58 -16.73 4.29
N LYS A 66 14.20 -16.05 3.31
CA LYS A 66 13.45 -15.42 2.21
C LYS A 66 12.67 -16.46 1.41
N SER A 67 13.30 -17.58 1.06
CA SER A 67 12.66 -18.64 0.30
C SER A 67 11.46 -19.23 1.05
N GLU A 68 11.57 -19.40 2.36
CA GLU A 68 10.48 -19.90 3.20
C GLU A 68 9.32 -18.90 3.31
N GLN A 69 9.63 -17.61 3.43
CA GLN A 69 8.63 -16.56 3.64
C GLN A 69 8.05 -15.97 2.34
N ASP A 70 8.64 -16.26 1.17
CA ASP A 70 8.27 -15.61 -0.10
C ASP A 70 6.80 -15.85 -0.49
N SER A 71 6.31 -17.07 -0.26
CA SER A 71 4.91 -17.43 -0.48
C SER A 71 3.96 -16.62 0.42
N GLY A 72 4.29 -16.50 1.71
CA GLY A 72 3.54 -15.72 2.69
C GLY A 72 3.56 -14.22 2.38
N ARG A 73 4.72 -13.69 1.96
CA ARG A 73 4.87 -12.31 1.51
C ARG A 73 4.00 -12.03 0.28
N THR A 74 4.02 -12.92 -0.71
CA THR A 74 3.22 -12.79 -1.93
C THR A 74 1.73 -12.82 -1.62
N SER A 75 1.30 -13.75 -0.75
CA SER A 75 -0.09 -13.84 -0.28
C SER A 75 -0.54 -12.57 0.47
N CYS A 76 0.30 -12.06 1.38
CA CYS A 76 -0.01 -10.82 2.10
C CYS A 76 -0.09 -9.62 1.15
N HIS A 77 0.76 -9.56 0.13
CA HIS A 77 0.70 -8.50 -0.87
C HIS A 77 -0.57 -8.58 -1.73
N ASN A 78 -0.97 -9.78 -2.16
CA ASN A 78 -2.25 -9.99 -2.84
C ASN A 78 -3.41 -9.50 -1.99
N SER A 79 -3.37 -9.79 -0.68
CA SER A 79 -4.39 -9.32 0.26
C SER A 79 -4.45 -7.79 0.31
N VAL A 80 -3.32 -7.08 0.37
CA VAL A 80 -3.27 -5.61 0.29
C VAL A 80 -3.96 -5.09 -0.97
N ILE A 81 -3.63 -5.65 -2.14
CA ILE A 81 -4.22 -5.23 -3.43
C ILE A 81 -5.74 -5.46 -3.42
N THR A 82 -6.20 -6.61 -2.93
CA THR A 82 -7.63 -6.91 -2.79
C THR A 82 -8.33 -5.86 -1.92
N HIS A 83 -7.76 -5.47 -0.79
CA HIS A 83 -8.39 -4.48 0.11
C HIS A 83 -8.43 -3.08 -0.50
N PHE A 84 -7.37 -2.65 -1.22
CA PHE A 84 -7.42 -1.42 -2.01
C PHE A 84 -8.55 -1.46 -3.04
N ASN A 85 -8.68 -2.56 -3.77
CA ASN A 85 -9.71 -2.72 -4.79
C ASN A 85 -11.12 -2.78 -4.20
N MET A 86 -11.29 -3.39 -3.02
CA MET A 86 -12.58 -3.40 -2.30
C MET A 86 -13.01 -1.99 -1.90
N LEU A 87 -12.10 -1.21 -1.28
CA LEU A 87 -12.36 0.18 -0.91
C LEU A 87 -12.73 1.01 -2.13
N VAL A 88 -11.96 0.92 -3.22
CA VAL A 88 -12.20 1.71 -4.43
C VAL A 88 -13.50 1.33 -5.11
N ARG A 89 -13.81 0.03 -5.19
CA ARG A 89 -15.10 -0.43 -5.74
C ARG A 89 -16.26 0.15 -4.94
N TYR A 90 -16.17 0.14 -3.62
CA TYR A 90 -17.19 0.73 -2.74
C TYR A 90 -17.31 2.24 -2.98
N LEU A 91 -16.20 2.99 -2.94
CA LEU A 91 -16.20 4.44 -3.18
C LEU A 91 -16.80 4.80 -4.55
N LYS A 92 -16.44 4.06 -5.61
CA LYS A 92 -17.02 4.25 -6.95
C LYS A 92 -18.53 3.93 -6.97
N GLN A 93 -19.00 2.94 -6.21
CA GLN A 93 -20.44 2.67 -6.06
C GLN A 93 -21.18 3.82 -5.36
N GLN A 94 -20.52 4.54 -4.45
CA GLN A 94 -21.04 5.77 -3.83
C GLN A 94 -20.89 7.03 -4.70
N GLY A 95 -20.51 6.88 -5.98
CA GLY A 95 -20.35 7.99 -6.92
C GLY A 95 -19.07 8.81 -6.73
N LYS A 96 -18.09 8.33 -5.96
CA LYS A 96 -16.76 8.96 -5.84
C LYS A 96 -15.88 8.60 -7.04
N ALA A 97 -14.86 9.41 -7.29
CA ALA A 97 -13.97 9.20 -8.43
C ALA A 97 -12.96 8.07 -8.16
N ALA A 98 -12.37 8.02 -6.97
CA ALA A 98 -11.24 7.17 -6.61
C ALA A 98 -10.07 7.28 -7.59
N ALA A 99 -9.81 8.51 -8.05
CA ALA A 99 -8.76 8.83 -9.02
C ALA A 99 -7.35 8.48 -8.50
N TRP A 100 -7.12 8.61 -7.18
CA TRP A 100 -5.87 8.21 -6.53
C TRP A 100 -5.51 6.74 -6.83
N ARG A 101 -6.50 5.84 -6.94
CA ARG A 101 -6.27 4.42 -7.24
C ARG A 101 -5.93 4.21 -8.71
N ASP A 102 -6.61 4.94 -9.59
CA ASP A 102 -6.37 4.86 -11.03
C ASP A 102 -4.97 5.40 -11.37
N GLU A 103 -4.52 6.45 -10.68
CA GLU A 103 -3.17 7.00 -10.82
C GLU A 103 -2.09 6.13 -10.16
N LEU A 104 -2.40 5.49 -9.02
CA LEU A 104 -1.52 4.47 -8.42
C LEU A 104 -1.27 3.29 -9.37
N GLY A 105 -2.25 3.00 -10.24
CA GLY A 105 -2.15 2.05 -11.35
C GLY A 105 -2.45 0.60 -10.95
N TYR A 106 -2.82 -0.24 -11.92
CA TYR A 106 -3.21 -1.64 -11.70
C TYR A 106 -2.11 -2.61 -12.17
N GLU A 107 -2.01 -3.79 -11.55
CA GLU A 107 -0.97 -4.78 -11.89
C GLU A 107 -1.11 -5.26 -13.34
N GLU A 108 -2.37 -5.33 -13.80
CA GLU A 108 -2.77 -5.72 -15.15
C GLU A 108 -2.23 -4.75 -16.22
N ASP A 109 -2.10 -3.46 -15.88
CA ASP A 109 -1.56 -2.44 -16.80
C ASP A 109 -0.03 -2.48 -16.85
N ASN A 110 0.60 -2.73 -15.71
CA ASN A 110 2.04 -2.80 -15.58
C ASN A 110 2.43 -3.60 -14.33
N PRO A 111 3.27 -4.65 -14.45
CA PRO A 111 3.67 -5.49 -13.30
C PRO A 111 4.43 -4.70 -12.21
N TYR A 112 5.02 -3.54 -12.54
CA TYR A 112 5.64 -2.66 -11.54
C TYR A 112 4.62 -1.89 -10.69
N ASN A 113 3.37 -1.72 -11.14
CA ASN A 113 2.33 -1.09 -10.33
C ASN A 113 2.02 -1.91 -9.08
N ARG A 114 2.14 -3.25 -9.14
CA ARG A 114 2.10 -4.10 -7.95
C ARG A 114 3.10 -3.64 -6.89
N LYS A 115 4.35 -3.32 -7.28
CA LYS A 115 5.36 -2.84 -6.33
C LYS A 115 5.00 -1.46 -5.78
N ALA A 116 4.49 -0.58 -6.62
CA ALA A 116 4.02 0.76 -6.25
C ALA A 116 2.87 0.72 -5.24
N ILE A 117 1.90 -0.19 -5.41
CA ILE A 117 0.82 -0.45 -4.43
C ILE A 117 1.41 -0.89 -3.09
N GLY A 118 2.37 -1.82 -3.12
CA GLY A 118 3.08 -2.23 -1.91
C GLY A 118 3.86 -1.09 -1.26
N ASP A 119 4.43 -0.16 -2.04
CA ASP A 119 5.13 1.02 -1.51
C ASP A 119 4.17 1.95 -0.77
N PHE A 120 3.01 2.20 -1.38
CA PHE A 120 1.98 3.01 -0.77
C PHE A 120 1.41 2.36 0.51
N ALA A 121 1.25 1.04 0.54
CA ALA A 121 0.87 0.32 1.77
C ALA A 121 1.90 0.51 2.91
N CYS A 122 3.19 0.49 2.60
CA CYS A 122 4.24 0.79 3.57
C CYS A 122 4.18 2.25 4.06
N TYR A 123 3.87 3.20 3.17
CA TYR A 123 3.63 4.59 3.55
C TYR A 123 2.44 4.74 4.50
N LEU A 124 1.30 4.08 4.22
CA LEU A 124 0.14 4.11 5.11
C LEU A 124 0.49 3.58 6.50
N ALA A 125 1.20 2.45 6.57
CA ALA A 125 1.68 1.89 7.83
C ALA A 125 2.67 2.82 8.56
N PHE A 126 3.56 3.51 7.83
CA PHE A 126 4.44 4.52 8.39
C PHE A 126 3.64 5.67 9.03
N VAL A 127 2.68 6.26 8.31
CA VAL A 127 1.83 7.35 8.82
C VAL A 127 1.06 6.89 10.06
N ASN A 128 0.50 5.68 10.03
CA ASN A 128 -0.20 5.12 11.18
C ASN A 128 0.73 4.96 12.40
N GLY A 129 1.94 4.42 12.19
CA GLY A 129 2.92 4.21 13.24
C GLY A 129 3.39 5.50 13.92
N ILE A 130 3.66 6.57 13.15
CA ILE A 130 4.11 7.85 13.73
C ILE A 130 3.00 8.61 14.48
N ASN A 131 1.73 8.32 14.18
CA ASN A 131 0.59 8.92 14.89
C ASN A 131 0.25 8.19 16.20
N ALA A 132 0.80 6.99 16.42
CA ALA A 132 0.65 6.24 17.68
C ALA A 132 1.65 6.66 18.78
N ARG A 133 2.26 7.83 18.62
CA ARG A 133 3.23 8.41 19.57
C ARG A 133 2.59 8.89 20.87
#